data_AF-A0A9P1MBJ3-F1
#
_entry.id   AF-A0A9P1MBJ3-F1
#
_cell.length_a   1.000
_cell.length_b   1.000
_cell.length_c   1.000
_cell.angle_alpha   90.00
_cell.angle_beta   90.00
_cell.angle_gamma   90.00
#
_symmetry.space_group_name_H-M   'P 1'
#
loop_
_entity.id
_entity.type
_entity.pdbx_description
1 polymer ?
#
loop_
_entity_poly.entity_id
_entity_poly.type
_entity_poly.pdbx_seq_one_letter_code
_entity_poly.pdbx_strand_id
1 'polypeptide(L)'
;MAASGSIPIICCGKQERIGTLVIECLKPQVEARPAHPDISNIGTGDYSQPPRAVLFGGAFEEATVRELLDAVRATEGARKVPWLCNDSSKTEFPVTDPRYIAHVSQRAMDVLLKLNKEGALDGSNDDIVMY
;
A
#
# COMPACT_ATOMS: atom_id res chain seq x y z
N MET A 1 -1.63 20.66 11.28
CA MET A 1 -0.41 20.02 11.83
C MET A 1 -0.39 18.59 11.33
N ALA A 2 0.35 18.28 10.25
CA ALA A 2 0.53 16.90 9.81
C ALA A 2 1.42 16.21 10.83
N ALA A 3 0.91 15.18 11.51
CA ALA A 3 1.69 14.43 12.47
C ALA A 3 2.95 13.88 11.78
N SER A 4 4.12 14.18 12.37
CA SER A 4 5.44 13.69 11.97
C SER A 4 5.64 12.22 12.35
N GLY A 5 4.69 11.36 11.97
CA GLY A 5 4.71 9.91 12.16
C GLY A 5 4.75 9.18 10.83
N SER A 6 5.20 7.93 10.86
CA SER A 6 5.10 6.97 9.76
C SER A 6 3.67 6.92 9.20
N ILE A 7 3.51 6.77 7.89
CA ILE A 7 2.19 6.67 7.25
C ILE A 7 1.69 5.23 7.45
N PRO A 8 0.58 4.99 8.19
CA PRO A 8 0.04 3.64 8.33
C PRO A 8 -0.62 3.20 7.03
N ILE A 9 -0.19 2.08 6.46
CA ILE A 9 -0.79 1.51 5.25
C ILE A 9 -1.17 0.04 5.45
N ILE A 10 -2.07 -0.44 4.61
CA ILE A 10 -2.26 -1.88 4.39
C ILE A 10 -1.44 -2.28 3.17
N CYS A 11 -0.60 -3.30 3.30
CA CYS A 11 0.19 -3.84 2.18
C CYS A 11 -0.39 -5.17 1.70
N CYS A 12 -0.82 -5.23 0.45
CA CYS A 12 -1.43 -6.39 -0.19
C CYS A 12 -0.47 -7.01 -1.20
N GLY A 13 -0.13 -8.29 -0.99
CA GLY A 13 0.77 -9.04 -1.86
C GLY A 13 0.46 -10.54 -1.83
N LYS A 14 0.93 -11.26 -2.85
CA LYS A 14 0.72 -12.71 -2.96
C LYS A 14 1.70 -13.54 -2.11
N GLN A 15 2.87 -12.99 -1.81
CA GLN A 15 3.97 -13.76 -1.21
C GLN A 15 4.60 -13.00 -0.05
N GLU A 16 4.62 -13.60 1.14
CA GLU A 16 5.20 -13.00 2.34
C GLU A 16 6.67 -12.63 2.16
N ARG A 17 7.48 -13.49 1.51
CA ARG A 17 8.90 -13.20 1.26
C ARG A 17 9.13 -11.89 0.51
N ILE A 18 8.21 -11.53 -0.40
CA ILE A 18 8.25 -10.27 -1.14
C ILE A 18 7.73 -9.15 -0.23
N GLY A 19 6.63 -9.39 0.48
CA GLY A 19 6.06 -8.45 1.45
C GLY A 19 7.06 -7.97 2.49
N THR A 20 7.82 -8.88 3.11
CA THR A 20 8.87 -8.53 4.09
C THR A 20 9.90 -7.56 3.52
N LEU A 21 10.38 -7.82 2.30
CA LEU A 21 11.39 -6.98 1.66
C LEU A 21 10.82 -5.62 1.26
N VAL A 22 9.57 -5.56 0.79
CA VAL A 22 8.88 -4.31 0.52
C VAL A 22 8.71 -3.49 1.82
N ILE A 23 8.26 -4.11 2.91
CA ILE A 23 8.10 -3.43 4.21
C ILE A 23 9.43 -2.82 4.68
N GLU A 24 10.54 -3.54 4.55
CA GLU A 24 11.86 -3.00 4.88
C GLU A 24 12.26 -1.84 3.97
N CYS A 25 11.98 -1.91 2.67
CA CYS A 25 12.23 -0.81 1.73
C CYS A 25 11.39 0.44 2.03
N LEU A 26 10.20 0.28 2.62
CA LEU A 26 9.29 1.39 2.92
C LEU A 26 9.55 2.06 4.28
N LYS A 27 10.39 1.46 5.12
CA LYS A 27 10.80 2.06 6.39
C LYS A 27 11.84 3.17 6.17
N PRO A 28 11.82 4.23 7.00
CA PRO A 28 10.92 4.50 8.13
C PRO A 28 9.64 5.28 7.76
N GLN A 29 9.43 5.62 6.49
CA GLN A 29 8.37 6.56 6.10
C GLN A 29 6.96 5.99 6.27
N VAL A 30 6.84 4.66 6.29
CA VAL A 30 5.58 3.93 6.25
C VAL A 30 5.59 2.78 7.26
N GLU A 31 4.44 2.51 7.85
CA GLU A 31 4.18 1.33 8.67
C GLU A 31 3.13 0.45 8.01
N ALA A 32 3.53 -0.75 7.58
CA ALA A 32 2.62 -1.72 7.00
C ALA A 32 1.91 -2.56 8.06
N ARG A 33 0.67 -2.92 7.76
CA ARG A 33 -0.18 -3.87 8.49
C ARG A 33 -0.55 -4.99 7.52
N PRO A 34 -0.62 -6.28 7.91
CA PRO A 34 -1.08 -6.77 9.22
C PRO A 34 -0.25 -7.92 9.85
N ALA A 35 -0.04 -7.89 11.18
CA ALA A 35 0.24 -9.12 11.92
C ALA A 35 -1.11 -9.78 12.30
N HIS A 36 -1.28 -11.04 11.92
CA HIS A 36 -2.42 -11.87 12.35
C HIS A 36 -1.87 -13.21 12.83
N PRO A 37 -2.16 -13.61 14.09
CA PRO A 37 -1.47 -14.71 14.76
C PRO A 37 -1.56 -16.05 14.01
N ASP A 38 -2.65 -16.26 13.27
CA ASP A 38 -2.91 -17.53 12.58
C ASP A 38 -2.42 -17.58 11.11
N ILE A 39 -2.12 -16.44 10.46
CA ILE A 39 -1.88 -16.41 9.01
C ILE A 39 -0.61 -15.68 8.56
N SER A 40 -0.08 -14.71 9.32
CA SER A 40 1.14 -13.99 8.96
C SER A 40 1.62 -13.10 10.11
N ASN A 41 2.93 -13.08 10.36
CA ASN A 41 3.55 -12.21 11.36
C ASN A 41 4.26 -10.97 10.74
N ILE A 42 4.08 -10.68 9.45
CA ILE A 42 4.74 -9.54 8.79
C ILE A 42 3.94 -8.24 8.97
N GLY A 43 4.61 -7.13 9.25
CA GLY A 43 3.97 -5.84 9.55
C GLY A 43 3.84 -5.56 11.05
N THR A 44 3.33 -4.39 11.43
CA THR A 44 3.32 -3.96 12.85
C THR A 44 2.18 -4.56 13.66
N GLY A 45 1.04 -4.89 13.01
CA GLY A 45 -0.18 -5.31 13.70
C GLY A 45 -0.78 -4.23 14.62
N ASP A 46 -0.21 -3.03 14.65
CA ASP A 46 -0.74 -1.91 15.42
C ASP A 46 -1.92 -1.31 14.67
N TYR A 47 -3.13 -1.45 15.21
CA TYR A 47 -4.35 -0.86 14.67
C TYR A 47 -4.84 0.40 15.41
N SER A 48 -4.02 0.96 16.31
CA SER A 48 -4.38 2.14 17.12
C SER A 48 -4.71 3.38 16.29
N GLN A 49 -4.04 3.55 15.15
CA GLN A 49 -4.37 4.56 14.14
C GLN A 49 -5.09 3.93 12.95
N PRO A 50 -6.03 4.57 12.27
CA PRO A 50 -6.61 4.02 11.05
C PRO A 50 -5.59 4.02 9.88
N PRO A 51 -5.59 3.02 8.99
CA PRO A 51 -4.81 3.07 7.76
C PRO A 51 -5.16 4.28 6.89
N ARG A 52 -4.16 4.81 6.17
CA ARG A 52 -4.28 6.00 5.32
C ARG A 52 -4.20 5.70 3.82
N ALA A 53 -3.74 4.52 3.44
CA ALA A 53 -3.71 4.04 2.07
C ALA A 53 -3.67 2.50 2.03
N VAL A 54 -4.03 1.91 0.89
CA VAL A 54 -3.83 0.49 0.59
C VAL A 54 -2.85 0.38 -0.56
N LEU A 55 -1.79 -0.42 -0.40
CA LEU A 55 -0.75 -0.63 -1.41
C LEU A 55 -0.84 -2.06 -1.97
N PHE A 56 -1.08 -2.19 -3.26
CA PHE A 56 -1.11 -3.46 -3.98
C PHE A 56 0.19 -3.70 -4.74
N GLY A 57 0.82 -4.85 -4.52
CA GLY A 57 1.95 -5.29 -5.35
C GLY A 57 1.50 -5.72 -6.75
N GLY A 58 2.47 -5.99 -7.64
CA GLY A 58 2.23 -6.33 -9.05
C GLY A 58 1.50 -7.66 -9.35
N ALA A 59 0.90 -8.30 -8.35
CA ALA A 59 0.04 -9.47 -8.53
C ALA A 59 -1.44 -9.10 -8.73
N PHE A 60 -1.79 -7.82 -8.57
CA PHE A 60 -3.15 -7.30 -8.70
C PHE A 60 -3.20 -6.32 -9.87
N GLU A 61 -4.18 -6.50 -10.75
CA GLU A 61 -4.45 -5.57 -11.85
C GLU A 61 -5.52 -4.56 -11.44
N GLU A 62 -5.58 -3.42 -12.14
CA GLU A 62 -6.53 -2.34 -11.85
C GLU A 62 -7.98 -2.84 -11.79
N ALA A 63 -8.38 -3.76 -12.67
CA ALA A 63 -9.71 -4.33 -12.68
C ALA A 63 -10.06 -5.05 -11.35
N THR A 64 -9.16 -5.91 -10.85
CA THR A 64 -9.34 -6.60 -9.57
C THR A 64 -9.34 -5.63 -8.40
N VAL A 65 -8.45 -4.63 -8.42
CA VAL A 65 -8.40 -3.59 -7.39
C VAL A 65 -9.72 -2.79 -7.37
N ARG A 66 -10.30 -2.52 -8.54
CA ARG A 66 -11.57 -1.80 -8.66
C ARG A 66 -12.74 -2.59 -8.10
N GLU A 67 -12.82 -3.90 -8.37
CA GLU A 67 -13.85 -4.76 -7.78
C GLU A 67 -13.78 -4.76 -6.24
N LEU A 68 -12.57 -4.83 -5.68
CA LEU A 68 -12.37 -4.75 -4.23
C LEU A 68 -12.78 -3.38 -3.67
N LEU A 69 -12.41 -2.30 -4.34
CA LEU A 69 -12.79 -0.94 -3.95
C LEU A 69 -14.31 -0.76 -3.98
N ASP A 70 -15.00 -1.26 -5.01
CA ASP A 70 -16.46 -1.17 -5.11
C ASP A 70 -17.16 -1.94 -3.99
N ALA A 71 -16.62 -3.11 -3.60
CA ALA A 71 -17.10 -3.86 -2.44
C ALA A 71 -16.90 -3.09 -1.13
N VAL A 72 -15.76 -2.41 -0.96
CA VAL A 72 -15.49 -1.56 0.22
C VAL A 72 -16.41 -0.34 0.22
N ARG A 73 -16.68 0.29 -0.93
CA ARG A 73 -17.61 1.41 -1.07
C ARG A 73 -19.05 1.04 -0.71
N ALA A 74 -19.44 -0.21 -0.99
CA ALA A 74 -20.75 -0.73 -0.60
C ALA A 74 -20.87 -1.02 0.91
N THR A 75 -19.77 -0.96 1.67
CA THR A 75 -19.76 -1.20 3.12
C THR A 75 -19.98 0.11 3.87
N GLU A 76 -21.06 0.19 4.65
CA GLU A 76 -21.38 1.38 5.45
C GLU A 76 -20.28 1.67 6.49
N GLY A 77 -19.87 2.93 6.58
CA GLY A 77 -18.83 3.37 7.52
C GLY A 77 -17.39 3.07 7.08
N ALA A 78 -17.17 2.52 5.87
CA ALA A 78 -15.83 2.35 5.33
C ALA A 78 -15.11 3.69 5.14
N ARG A 79 -13.86 3.77 5.63
CA ARG A 79 -13.01 4.95 5.43
C ARG A 79 -12.55 5.01 3.98
N LYS A 80 -12.63 6.20 3.37
CA LYS A 80 -12.10 6.45 2.02
C LYS A 80 -10.59 6.65 2.11
N VAL A 81 -9.83 5.72 1.55
CA VAL A 81 -8.37 5.81 1.45
C VAL A 81 -7.95 5.48 0.03
N PRO A 82 -6.90 6.11 -0.53
CA PRO A 82 -6.46 5.80 -1.89
C PRO A 82 -5.85 4.40 -1.99
N TRP A 83 -6.02 3.80 -3.16
CA TRP A 83 -5.61 2.43 -3.48
C TRP A 83 -4.49 2.49 -4.52
N LEU A 84 -3.27 2.23 -4.10
CA LEU A 84 -2.09 2.29 -4.96
C LEU A 84 -1.92 0.96 -5.68
N CYS A 85 -1.94 1.00 -7.01
CA CYS A 85 -1.79 -0.17 -7.87
C CYS A 85 -0.54 -0.03 -8.75
N ASN A 86 0.24 -1.12 -8.85
CA ASN A 86 1.46 -1.11 -9.65
C ASN A 86 1.14 -0.96 -11.14
N ASP A 87 1.70 0.06 -11.79
CA ASP A 87 1.69 0.20 -13.24
C ASP A 87 2.75 -0.71 -13.86
N SER A 88 2.32 -1.83 -14.42
CA SER A 88 3.19 -2.84 -15.03
C SER A 88 3.92 -2.31 -16.28
N SER A 89 3.38 -1.29 -16.96
CA SER A 89 4.02 -0.69 -18.14
C SER A 89 5.29 0.09 -17.80
N LYS A 90 5.42 0.55 -16.54
CA LYS A 90 6.57 1.28 -16.00
C LYS A 90 7.48 0.40 -15.13
N THR A 91 7.18 -0.90 -15.04
CA THR A 91 8.00 -1.86 -14.32
C THR A 91 9.14 -2.35 -15.20
N GLU A 92 10.35 -1.90 -14.91
CA GLU A 92 11.54 -2.18 -15.73
C GLU A 92 12.12 -3.59 -15.50
N PHE A 93 11.91 -4.15 -14.31
CA PHE A 93 12.50 -5.42 -13.92
C PHE A 93 11.44 -6.52 -13.77
N PRO A 94 11.69 -7.76 -14.22
CA PRO A 94 10.81 -8.87 -13.91
C PRO A 94 10.89 -9.22 -12.42
N VAL A 95 9.83 -9.84 -11.87
CA VAL A 95 9.75 -10.23 -10.45
C VAL A 95 10.89 -11.15 -9.97
N THR A 96 11.59 -11.81 -10.89
CA THR A 96 12.74 -12.66 -10.59
C THR A 96 14.06 -11.89 -10.43
N ASP A 97 14.11 -10.62 -10.86
CA ASP A 97 15.30 -9.78 -10.74
C ASP A 97 15.41 -9.23 -9.31
N PRO A 98 16.59 -9.30 -8.67
CA PRO A 98 16.80 -8.74 -7.33
C PRO A 98 16.45 -7.25 -7.19
N ARG A 99 16.53 -6.47 -8.28
CA ARG A 99 16.24 -5.03 -8.29
C ARG A 99 14.76 -4.71 -8.35
N TYR A 100 13.91 -5.69 -8.71
CA TYR A 100 12.47 -5.48 -8.83
C TYR A 100 11.86 -4.88 -7.57
N ILE A 101 12.17 -5.42 -6.40
CA ILE A 101 11.57 -5.02 -5.13
C ILE A 101 11.92 -3.57 -4.80
N ALA A 102 13.19 -3.19 -4.94
CA ALA A 102 13.62 -1.82 -4.70
C ALA A 102 12.96 -0.85 -5.69
N HIS A 103 12.87 -1.23 -6.98
CA HIS A 103 12.24 -0.40 -8.01
C HIS A 103 10.76 -0.13 -7.75
N VAL A 104 9.97 -1.17 -7.49
CA VAL A 104 8.52 -1.01 -7.24
C VAL A 104 8.25 -0.34 -5.90
N SER A 105 9.06 -0.61 -4.87
CA SER A 105 8.90 0.04 -3.56
C SER A 105 9.21 1.53 -3.63
N GLN A 106 10.23 1.93 -4.40
CA GLN A 106 10.57 3.34 -4.61
C GLN A 106 9.41 4.08 -5.29
N ARG A 107 8.85 3.52 -6.36
CA ARG A 107 7.71 4.12 -7.07
C ARG A 107 6.48 4.26 -6.17
N ALA A 108 6.17 3.23 -5.40
CA ALA A 108 5.09 3.27 -4.42
C ALA A 108 5.33 4.37 -3.37
N MET A 109 6.56 4.48 -2.86
CA MET A 109 6.94 5.51 -1.89
C MET A 109 6.80 6.92 -2.46
N ASP A 110 7.24 7.15 -3.69
CA ASP A 110 7.17 8.47 -4.34
C ASP A 110 5.71 8.95 -4.46
N VAL A 111 4.80 8.05 -4.85
CA VAL A 111 3.36 8.34 -4.91
C VAL A 111 2.77 8.56 -3.52
N LEU A 112 3.10 7.72 -2.53
CA LEU A 112 2.62 7.90 -1.15
C LEU A 112 3.05 9.24 -0.55
N LEU A 113 4.32 9.62 -0.73
CA LEU A 113 4.85 10.89 -0.23
C LEU A 113 4.22 12.08 -0.95
N LYS A 114 3.95 11.97 -2.25
CA LYS A 114 3.22 12.98 -3.01
C LYS A 114 1.79 13.16 -2.45
N LEU A 115 1.02 12.09 -2.31
CA LEU A 115 -0.34 12.14 -1.77
C LEU A 115 -0.37 12.68 -0.33
N ASN A 116 0.63 12.33 0.49
CA ASN A 116 0.73 12.86 1.86
C ASN A 116 0.97 14.37 1.87
N LYS A 117 1.82 14.88 0.97
CA LYS A 117 2.06 16.33 0.82
C LYS A 117 0.83 17.08 0.31
N GLU A 118 0.05 16.46 -0.57
CA GLU A 118 -1.18 17.02 -1.14
C GLU A 118 -2.38 16.92 -0.18
N GLY A 119 -2.24 16.26 0.98
CA GLY A 119 -3.33 16.06 1.93
C GLY A 119 -4.32 14.98 1.53
N ALA A 120 -4.07 14.25 0.43
CA ALA A 120 -4.96 13.24 -0.14
C ALA A 120 -5.01 11.91 0.64
N LEU A 121 -4.37 11.85 1.81
CA LEU A 121 -4.33 10.70 2.73
C LEU A 121 -5.14 10.95 4.02
N ASP A 122 -6.07 11.91 4.00
CA ASP A 122 -6.82 12.37 5.17
C ASP A 122 -8.06 11.51 5.49
N GLY A 123 -8.50 10.66 4.57
CA GLY A 123 -9.73 9.86 4.71
C GLY A 123 -10.87 10.28 3.80
N SER A 124 -10.64 11.21 2.87
CA SER A 124 -11.65 11.71 1.91
C SER A 124 -11.51 11.14 0.49
N ASN A 125 -10.31 10.67 0.13
CA ASN A 125 -9.97 10.16 -1.19
C ASN A 125 -10.00 8.63 -1.22
N ASP A 126 -10.69 8.02 -2.18
CA ASP A 126 -10.70 6.57 -2.43
C ASP A 126 -10.31 6.19 -3.86
N ASP A 127 -9.62 7.07 -4.58
CA ASP A 127 -9.18 6.85 -5.95
C ASP A 127 -8.14 5.73 -6.06
N ILE A 128 -8.16 5.05 -7.21
CA ILE A 128 -7.08 4.15 -7.61
C ILE A 128 -5.96 4.99 -8.22
N VAL A 129 -4.76 4.89 -7.64
CA VAL A 129 -3.59 5.65 -8.08
C VAL A 129 -2.54 4.69 -8.61
N MET A 130 -2.21 4.85 -9.89
CA MET A 130 -1.17 4.06 -10.54
C MET A 130 0.21 4.62 -10.16
N TYR A 131 1.08 3.76 -9.63
CA TYR A 131 2.47 4.08 -9.31
C TYR A 131 3.43 3.32 -10.21
#